data_AF-A0A0U2UPE9-F1
#
_entry.id   AF-A0A0U2UPE9-F1
#
_cell.length_a   1.000
_cell.length_b   1.000
_cell.length_c   1.000
_cell.angle_alpha   90.00
_cell.angle_beta   90.00
_cell.angle_gamma   90.00
#
_symmetry.space_group_name_H-M   'P 1'
#
loop_
_entity.id
_entity.type
_entity.pdbx_description
1 polymer ?
#
loop_
_entity_poly.entity_id
_entity_poly.type
_entity_poly.pdbx_seq_one_letter_code
_entity_poly.pdbx_strand_id
1 'polypeptide(L)'
;MVESMEIKDMSQFLKIKEEGIGFIVITDSYNPNKVHRPDCPWVSVENFKTKVVENGNALGHFYWVDSVDTAEEKWDTHTCTKCLKY
;
A
#
# COMPACT_ATOMS: atom_id res chain seq x y z
N MET A 1 -16.23 5.09 9.95
CA MET A 1 -14.96 5.37 10.65
C MET A 1 -13.87 5.00 9.68
N VAL A 2 -12.90 5.88 9.48
CA VAL A 2 -11.89 5.76 8.41
C VAL A 2 -10.73 4.91 8.95
N GLU A 3 -10.71 3.61 8.66
CA GLU A 3 -9.73 2.68 9.22
C GLU A 3 -8.48 2.63 8.36
N SER A 4 -7.33 2.94 8.96
CA SER A 4 -6.04 2.80 8.30
C SER A 4 -4.94 2.42 9.26
N MET A 5 -3.98 1.62 8.80
CA MET A 5 -2.84 1.17 9.58
C MET A 5 -1.56 1.27 8.76
N GLU A 6 -0.49 1.83 9.32
CA GLU A 6 0.83 1.79 8.67
C GLU A 6 1.44 0.38 8.77
N ILE A 7 1.92 -0.14 7.65
CA ILE A 7 2.52 -1.48 7.55
C ILE A 7 4.03 -1.33 7.70
N LYS A 8 4.56 -1.70 8.87
CA LYS A 8 5.99 -1.54 9.20
C LYS A 8 6.77 -2.86 9.20
N ASP A 9 6.05 -3.97 9.20
CA ASP A 9 6.62 -5.30 9.34
C ASP A 9 6.24 -6.21 8.18
N MET A 10 7.15 -7.14 7.84
CA MET A 10 6.94 -8.12 6.78
C MET A 10 5.77 -9.05 7.07
N SER A 11 5.58 -9.46 8.32
CA SER A 11 4.52 -10.40 8.71
C SER A 11 3.16 -9.75 8.54
N GLN A 12 3.02 -8.47 8.88
CA GLN A 12 1.81 -7.68 8.60
C GLN A 12 1.53 -7.59 7.10
N PHE A 13 2.56 -7.26 6.31
CA PHE A 13 2.44 -7.15 4.86
C PHE A 13 1.99 -8.47 4.23
N LEU A 14 2.61 -9.59 4.61
CA LEU A 14 2.26 -10.92 4.12
C LEU A 14 0.85 -11.34 4.52
N LYS A 15 0.44 -11.03 5.76
CA LYS A 15 -0.93 -11.30 6.20
C LYS A 15 -1.97 -10.56 5.35
N ILE A 16 -1.75 -9.27 5.09
CA ILE A 16 -2.64 -8.46 4.23
C ILE A 16 -2.70 -9.03 2.81
N LYS A 17 -1.55 -9.45 2.28
CA LYS A 17 -1.45 -10.12 0.97
C LYS A 17 -2.26 -11.41 0.92
N GLU A 18 -2.20 -12.22 1.98
CA GLU A 18 -2.87 -13.51 2.07
C GLU A 18 -4.38 -13.37 2.28
N GLU A 19 -4.81 -12.46 3.17
CA GLU A 19 -6.23 -12.21 3.43
C GLU A 19 -6.93 -11.59 2.21
N GLY A 20 -6.23 -10.76 1.43
CA GLY A 20 -6.78 -10.16 0.21
C GLY A 20 -7.87 -9.11 0.46
N ILE A 21 -8.04 -8.65 1.71
CA ILE A 21 -9.07 -7.69 2.13
C ILE A 21 -8.48 -6.29 2.25
N GLY A 22 -9.27 -5.29 1.86
CA GLY A 22 -8.89 -3.88 1.91
C GLY A 22 -7.93 -3.51 0.78
N PHE A 23 -7.14 -2.46 1.00
CA PHE A 23 -6.21 -1.91 0.00
C PHE A 23 -4.89 -1.50 0.62
N ILE A 24 -3.85 -1.41 -0.21
CA ILE A 24 -2.52 -0.96 0.16
C ILE A 24 -2.27 0.39 -0.49
N VAL A 25 -2.04 1.42 0.32
CA VAL A 25 -1.60 2.74 -0.11
C VAL A 25 -0.08 2.80 -0.04
N ILE A 26 0.54 3.26 -1.11
CA ILE A 26 1.97 3.55 -1.15
C ILE A 26 2.12 5.06 -1.34
N THR A 27 2.80 5.70 -0.40
CA THR A 27 3.13 7.14 -0.48
C THR A 27 4.64 7.29 -0.61
N ASP A 28 5.12 8.01 -1.61
CA ASP A 28 6.54 8.39 -1.70
C ASP A 28 6.71 9.80 -2.27
N SER A 29 7.82 10.45 -1.97
CA SER A 29 8.05 11.85 -2.35
C SER A 29 8.34 12.07 -3.85
N TYR A 30 8.66 11.00 -4.58
CA TYR A 30 9.04 11.05 -5.99
C TYR A 30 7.89 10.64 -6.93
N ASN A 31 6.84 10.01 -6.42
CA ASN A 31 5.70 9.55 -7.21
C ASN A 31 4.38 9.94 -6.55
N PRO A 32 3.30 10.16 -7.32
CA PRO A 32 1.98 10.38 -6.74
C PRO A 32 1.57 9.18 -5.89
N ASN A 33 0.85 9.45 -4.80
CA ASN A 33 0.33 8.44 -3.90
C ASN A 33 -0.61 7.50 -4.67
N LYS A 34 -0.45 6.19 -4.47
CA LYS A 34 -1.23 5.19 -5.19
C LYS A 34 -1.87 4.20 -4.25
N VAL A 35 -3.11 3.86 -4.56
CA VAL A 35 -3.83 2.77 -3.90
C VAL A 35 -3.83 1.53 -4.78
N HIS A 36 -3.58 0.38 -4.16
CA HIS A 36 -3.40 -0.91 -4.78
C HIS A 36 -4.26 -1.97 -4.10
N ARG A 37 -4.70 -2.96 -4.87
CA ARG A 37 -5.23 -4.20 -4.27
C ARG A 37 -4.10 -4.99 -3.60
N PRO A 38 -4.40 -5.79 -2.55
CA PRO A 38 -3.41 -6.67 -1.95
C PRO A 38 -2.80 -7.64 -2.98
N ASP A 39 -3.59 -8.20 -3.90
CA ASP A 39 -3.10 -9.10 -4.95
C ASP A 39 -2.25 -8.42 -6.06
N CYS A 40 -2.08 -7.09 -6.01
CA CYS A 40 -1.40 -6.35 -7.05
C CYS A 40 0.07 -6.81 -7.23
N PRO A 41 0.50 -7.17 -8.45
CA PRO A 41 1.86 -7.67 -8.71
C PRO A 41 2.94 -6.59 -8.52
N TRP A 42 2.56 -5.31 -8.56
CA TRP A 42 3.50 -4.19 -8.38
C TRP A 42 3.81 -3.93 -6.90
N VAL A 43 2.96 -4.43 -6.01
CA VAL A 43 3.16 -4.41 -4.56
C VAL A 43 3.89 -5.69 -4.17
N SER A 44 5.12 -5.90 -4.65
CA SER A 44 5.85 -7.14 -4.35
C SER A 44 6.48 -7.13 -2.95
N VAL A 45 6.71 -8.32 -2.41
CA VAL A 45 7.46 -8.54 -1.16
C VAL A 45 8.84 -7.92 -1.24
N GLU A 46 9.51 -8.04 -2.39
CA GLU A 46 10.84 -7.46 -2.64
C GLU A 46 10.81 -5.93 -2.58
N ASN A 47 9.84 -5.28 -3.25
CA ASN A 47 9.69 -3.83 -3.22
C ASN A 47 9.40 -3.32 -1.80
N PHE A 48 8.52 -4.01 -1.07
CA PHE A 48 8.23 -3.65 0.31
C PHE A 48 9.47 -3.79 1.18
N LYS A 49 10.20 -4.92 1.09
CA LYS A 49 11.44 -5.15 1.84
C LYS A 49 12.46 -4.04 1.59
N THR A 50 12.73 -3.71 0.32
CA THR A 50 13.71 -2.67 -0.02
C THR A 50 13.27 -1.28 0.44
N LYS A 51 12.00 -0.92 0.31
CA LYS A 51 11.52 0.43 0.67
C LYS A 51 11.30 0.64 2.17
N VAL A 52 10.71 -0.34 2.85
CA VAL A 52 10.24 -0.23 4.24
C VAL A 52 11.28 -0.80 5.20
N VAL A 53 11.78 -2.02 4.94
CA VAL A 53 12.64 -2.75 5.88
C VAL A 53 14.10 -2.32 5.76
N GLU A 54 14.64 -2.28 4.53
CA GLU A 54 16.08 -2.02 4.31
C GLU A 54 16.39 -0.51 4.31
N ASN A 55 15.53 0.31 3.72
CA ASN A 55 15.69 1.77 3.69
C ASN A 55 14.92 2.51 4.79
N GLY A 56 14.28 1.80 5.73
CA GLY A 56 13.60 2.41 6.88
C GLY A 56 12.50 3.42 6.50
N ASN A 57 11.78 3.20 5.40
CA ASN A 57 10.77 4.10 4.79
C ASN A 57 11.33 5.34 4.08
N ALA A 58 12.64 5.46 3.87
CA ALA A 58 13.22 6.62 3.19
C ALA A 58 12.74 6.79 1.72
N LEU A 59 12.22 5.71 1.11
CA LEU A 59 11.73 5.68 -0.27
C LEU A 59 10.19 5.54 -0.38
N GLY A 60 9.50 5.76 0.73
CA GLY A 60 8.05 5.73 0.83
C GLY A 60 7.52 4.84 1.95
N HIS A 61 6.26 5.08 2.30
CA HIS A 61 5.50 4.39 3.33
C HIS A 61 4.42 3.54 2.71
N PHE A 62 4.04 2.50 3.45
CA PHE A 62 2.96 1.58 3.08
C PHE A 62 1.89 1.63 4.15
N TYR A 63 0.63 1.79 3.74
CA TYR A 63 -0.53 1.77 4.63
C TYR A 63 -1.55 0.77 4.13
N TRP A 64 -2.24 0.11 5.05
CA TRP A 64 -3.47 -0.62 4.79
C TRP A 64 -4.67 0.27 5.06
N VAL A 65 -5.71 0.14 4.25
CA VAL A 65 -6.99 0.83 4.41
C VAL A 65 -8.14 -0.13 4.10
N ASP A 66 -9.31 0.13 4.69
CA ASP A 66 -10.52 -0.66 4.44
C ASP A 66 -11.10 -0.43 3.03
N SER A 67 -10.95 0.77 2.48
CA SER A 67 -11.58 1.21 1.23
C SER A 67 -10.72 2.22 0.45
N VAL A 68 -10.99 2.34 -0.85
CA VAL A 68 -10.35 3.35 -1.73
C VAL A 68 -10.73 4.77 -1.30
N ASP A 69 -11.97 4.98 -0.87
CA ASP A 69 -12.47 6.26 -0.39
C ASP A 69 -11.64 6.77 0.81
N THR A 70 -11.36 5.87 1.77
CA THR A 70 -10.42 6.12 2.89
C THR A 70 -9.02 6.53 2.39
N ALA A 71 -8.53 5.93 1.30
CA ALA A 71 -7.23 6.28 0.74
C ALA A 71 -7.22 7.68 0.08
N GLU A 72 -8.28 8.00 -0.68
CA GLU A 72 -8.44 9.28 -1.36
C GLU A 72 -8.60 10.42 -0.36
N GLU A 73 -9.42 10.26 0.67
CA GLU A 73 -9.64 11.27 1.71
C GLU A 73 -8.36 11.61 2.48
N LYS A 74 -7.53 10.60 2.80
CA LYS A 74 -6.34 10.77 3.64
C LYS A 74 -5.09 11.19 2.87
N TRP A 75 -4.92 10.70 1.65
CA TRP A 75 -3.65 10.81 0.93
C TRP A 75 -3.77 11.31 -0.51
N ASP A 76 -4.94 11.74 -0.97
CA ASP A 76 -5.16 12.20 -2.35
C ASP A 76 -4.61 11.18 -3.36
N THR A 77 -4.91 9.90 -3.14
CA THR A 77 -4.33 8.80 -3.93
C THR A 77 -5.04 8.61 -5.25
N HIS A 78 -4.32 8.08 -6.23
CA HIS A 78 -4.94 7.52 -7.43
C HIS A 78 -4.88 6.01 -7.46
N THR A 79 -5.91 5.35 -7.97
CA THR A 79 -5.89 3.90 -8.14
C THR A 79 -4.78 3.48 -9.12
N CYS A 80 -4.03 2.45 -8.75
CA CYS A 80 -3.03 1.87 -9.62
C CYS A 80 -3.65 1.45 -10.97
N THR A 81 -3.04 1.85 -12.08
CA THR A 81 -3.50 1.50 -13.44
C THR A 81 -3.55 0.00 -13.72
N LYS A 82 -2.74 -0.79 -13.00
CA LYS A 82 -2.81 -2.26 -13.04
C LYS A 82 -3.97 -2.82 -12.22
N CYS A 83 -4.38 -2.15 -11.16
CA CYS A 83 -5.53 -2.55 -10.34
C CYS A 83 -6.87 -2.15 -10.95
N LEU A 84 -6.90 -1.18 -11.88
CA LEU A 84 -8.12 -0.78 -12.60
C LEU A 84 -8.59 -1.80 -13.67
N LYS A 85 -7.79 -2.83 -13.99
CA LYS A 85 -8.01 -3.69 -15.16
C LYS A 85 -8.45 -5.13 -14.84
N TYR A 86 -8.83 -5.44 -13.60
CA TYR A 86 -9.21 -6.80 -13.17
C TYR A 86 -10.52 -6.83 -12.41
#